data_AF-A0A7C9CHE4-F1
#
_entry.id   AF-A0A7C9CHE4-F1
#
_cell.length_a   1.000
_cell.length_b   1.000
_cell.length_c   1.000
_cell.angle_alpha   90.00
_cell.angle_beta   90.00
_cell.angle_gamma   90.00
#
_symmetry.space_group_name_H-M   'P 1'
#
loop_
_entity.id
_entity.type
_entity.pdbx_description
1 polymer ?
#
loop_
_entity_poly.entity_id
_entity_poly.type
_entity_poly.pdbx_seq_one_letter_code
_entity_poly.pdbx_strand_id
1 'polypeptide(L)'
;SKVFLRLLPELSHLTTFCKLWLGVLSRMEKYMKVKIRGKRSDKLQELVLELLKNMLLVMKNSGVLVQRSALGGDSLWELTWLHVNNISPSLQSEVFPSAGANETASTPGEAVPAES
;
A
#
# COMPACT_ATOMS: atom_id res chain seq x y z
N SER A 1 -2.50 -15.80 -8.28
CA SER A 1 -3.72 -15.73 -7.46
C SER A 1 -4.54 -14.44 -7.69
N LYS A 2 -5.08 -14.23 -8.91
CA LYS A 2 -5.94 -13.06 -9.22
C LYS A 2 -7.33 -13.14 -8.58
N VAL A 3 -7.81 -14.36 -8.31
CA VAL A 3 -9.12 -14.61 -7.68
C VAL A 3 -9.20 -14.00 -6.28
N PHE A 4 -8.17 -14.18 -5.45
CA PHE A 4 -8.14 -13.60 -4.10
C PHE A 4 -8.26 -12.07 -4.14
N LEU A 5 -7.53 -11.41 -5.04
CA LEU A 5 -7.63 -9.96 -5.22
C LEU A 5 -9.03 -9.52 -5.67
N ARG A 6 -9.73 -10.31 -6.50
CA ARG A 6 -11.10 -10.02 -6.91
C ARG A 6 -12.12 -10.22 -5.79
N LEU A 7 -11.88 -11.19 -4.91
CA LEU A 7 -12.75 -11.47 -3.76
C LEU A 7 -12.52 -10.50 -2.60
N LEU A 8 -11.37 -9.83 -2.53
CA LEU A 8 -11.03 -8.95 -1.41
C LEU A 8 -12.07 -7.83 -1.17
N PRO A 9 -12.61 -7.15 -2.20
CA PRO A 9 -13.73 -6.22 -2.03
C PRO A 9 -15.00 -6.90 -1.53
N GLU A 10 -15.36 -8.07 -2.07
CA GLU A 10 -16.54 -8.82 -1.64
C GLU A 10 -16.45 -9.26 -0.17
N LEU A 11 -15.27 -9.71 0.26
CA LEU A 11 -15.00 -10.09 1.64
C LEU A 11 -15.05 -8.90 2.60
N SER A 12 -14.87 -7.67 2.10
CA SER A 12 -14.91 -6.46 2.93
C SER A 12 -16.29 -6.17 3.52
N HIS A 13 -17.36 -6.70 2.91
CA HIS A 13 -18.73 -6.56 3.41
C HIS A 13 -19.00 -7.43 4.66
N LEU A 14 -18.10 -8.35 5.01
CA LEU A 14 -18.23 -9.16 6.20
C LEU A 14 -17.98 -8.33 7.46
N THR A 15 -18.84 -8.48 8.47
CA THR A 15 -18.68 -7.82 9.79
C THR A 15 -17.37 -8.23 10.50
N THR A 16 -16.82 -9.38 10.16
CA THR A 16 -15.57 -9.93 10.69
C THR A 16 -14.34 -9.57 9.85
N PHE A 17 -14.51 -8.83 8.75
CA PHE A 17 -13.45 -8.55 7.79
C PHE A 17 -12.23 -7.90 8.45
N CYS A 18 -12.41 -6.92 9.33
CA CYS A 18 -11.31 -6.25 10.01
C CYS A 18 -10.39 -7.25 10.74
N LYS A 19 -10.96 -8.21 11.48
CA LYS A 19 -10.19 -9.27 12.15
C LYS A 19 -9.47 -10.17 11.16
N LEU A 20 -10.12 -10.53 10.05
CA LEU A 20 -9.53 -11.37 9.01
C LEU A 20 -8.35 -10.66 8.33
N TRP A 21 -8.52 -9.39 7.98
CA TRP A 21 -7.51 -8.54 7.36
C TRP A 21 -6.28 -8.38 8.26
N LEU A 22 -6.48 -8.07 9.54
CA LEU A 22 -5.38 -8.03 10.51
C LEU A 22 -4.63 -9.37 10.62
N GLY A 23 -5.37 -10.48 10.54
CA GLY A 23 -4.78 -11.82 10.48
C GLY A 23 -3.90 -12.03 9.24
N VAL A 24 -4.28 -11.47 8.09
CA VAL A 24 -3.45 -11.48 6.86
C VAL A 24 -2.20 -10.64 7.07
N LEU A 25 -2.33 -9.40 7.55
CA LEU A 25 -1.20 -8.50 7.81
C LEU A 25 -0.18 -9.10 8.80
N SER A 26 -0.67 -9.68 9.90
CA SER A 26 0.18 -10.36 10.89
C SER A 26 0.98 -11.52 10.27
N ARG A 27 0.40 -12.25 9.32
CA ARG A 27 1.13 -13.30 8.59
C ARG A 27 2.18 -12.72 7.65
N MET A 28 1.86 -11.66 6.91
CA MET A 28 2.82 -10.97 6.04
C MET A 28 4.03 -10.47 6.83
N GLU A 29 3.80 -9.86 8.00
CA GLU A 29 4.88 -9.46 8.92
C GLU A 29 5.78 -10.62 9.33
N LYS A 30 5.19 -11.78 9.68
CA LYS A 30 5.96 -12.96 10.04
C LYS A 30 6.83 -13.40 8.87
N TYR A 31 6.29 -13.45 7.65
CA TYR A 31 7.07 -13.83 6.47
C TYR A 31 8.25 -12.90 6.19
N MET A 32 8.13 -11.60 6.47
CA MET A 32 9.26 -10.67 6.38
C MET A 32 10.36 -10.93 7.42
N LYS A 33 9.96 -11.37 8.61
CA LYS A 33 10.88 -11.65 9.73
C LYS A 33 11.52 -13.04 9.66
N VAL A 34 10.96 -13.96 8.86
CA VAL A 34 11.49 -15.33 8.70
C VAL A 34 12.85 -15.29 8.01
N LYS A 35 13.91 -15.65 8.75
CA LYS A 35 15.24 -15.92 8.22
C LYS A 35 15.31 -17.41 7.83
N ILE A 36 15.36 -17.72 6.53
CA ILE A 36 15.55 -19.10 6.07
C ILE A 36 17.05 -19.38 6.06
N ARG A 37 17.53 -20.24 6.99
CA ARG A 37 18.94 -20.68 7.06
C ARG A 37 19.96 -19.53 7.19
N GLY A 38 19.66 -18.51 7.98
CA GLY A 38 20.62 -17.42 8.27
C GLY A 38 20.83 -16.40 7.15
N LYS A 39 20.26 -16.62 5.95
CA LYS A 39 20.14 -15.61 4.89
C LYS A 39 18.68 -15.15 4.81
N ARG A 40 18.45 -13.85 4.61
CA ARG A 40 17.13 -13.38 4.19
C ARG A 40 16.85 -13.98 2.81
N SER A 41 15.67 -14.55 2.63
CA SER A 41 15.22 -14.94 1.29
C SER A 41 14.66 -13.71 0.63
N ASP A 42 15.51 -12.93 -0.05
CA ASP A 42 15.13 -11.66 -0.66
C ASP A 42 13.96 -11.86 -1.64
N LYS A 43 13.93 -13.00 -2.36
CA LYS A 43 12.85 -13.35 -3.26
C LYS A 43 11.49 -13.56 -2.58
N LEU A 44 11.47 -14.17 -1.38
CA LEU A 44 10.23 -14.35 -0.64
C LEU A 44 9.72 -13.00 -0.15
N GLN A 45 10.61 -12.15 0.36
CA GLN A 45 10.24 -10.82 0.85
C GLN A 45 9.70 -9.93 -0.28
N GLU A 46 10.34 -9.96 -1.45
CA GLU A 46 9.85 -9.31 -2.66
C GLU A 46 8.42 -9.75 -2.99
N LEU A 47 8.17 -11.08 -3.04
CA LEU A 47 6.84 -11.61 -3.38
C LEU A 47 5.77 -11.24 -2.34
N VAL A 48 6.13 -11.24 -1.06
CA VAL A 48 5.23 -10.84 0.03
C VAL A 48 4.91 -9.34 -0.07
N LEU A 49 5.91 -8.49 -0.32
CA LEU A 49 5.72 -7.05 -0.52
C LEU A 49 4.83 -6.78 -1.73
N GLU A 50 5.12 -7.44 -2.86
CA GLU A 50 4.36 -7.28 -4.10
C GLU A 50 2.89 -7.69 -3.91
N LEU A 51 2.65 -8.83 -3.25
CA LEU A 51 1.29 -9.29 -2.97
C LEU A 51 0.56 -8.32 -2.02
N LEU A 52 1.23 -7.86 -0.96
CA LEU A 52 0.65 -6.89 -0.03
C LEU A 52 0.30 -5.59 -0.74
N LYS A 53 1.19 -5.05 -1.58
CA LYS A 53 0.95 -3.87 -2.40
C LYS A 53 -0.29 -4.03 -3.28
N ASN A 54 -0.39 -5.15 -3.97
CA ASN A 54 -1.53 -5.44 -4.84
C ASN A 54 -2.86 -5.50 -4.05
N MET A 55 -2.87 -6.09 -2.85
CA MET A 55 -4.06 -6.09 -1.98
C MET A 55 -4.43 -4.68 -1.53
N LEU A 56 -3.46 -3.89 -1.05
CA LEU A 56 -3.69 -2.51 -0.62
C LEU A 56 -4.24 -1.63 -1.76
N LEU A 57 -3.71 -1.80 -2.98
CA LEU A 57 -4.17 -1.07 -4.15
C LEU A 57 -5.62 -1.43 -4.52
N VAL A 58 -5.99 -2.71 -4.43
CA VAL A 58 -7.37 -3.15 -4.64
C VAL A 58 -8.30 -2.57 -3.57
N MET A 59 -7.91 -2.63 -2.29
CA MET A 59 -8.72 -2.07 -1.20
C MET A 59 -8.88 -0.56 -1.31
N LYS A 60 -7.84 0.16 -1.76
CA LYS A 60 -7.91 1.58 -2.10
C LYS A 60 -8.93 1.82 -3.21
N ASN A 61 -8.78 1.13 -4.35
CA ASN A 61 -9.61 1.36 -5.54
C ASN A 61 -11.08 0.96 -5.34
N SER A 62 -11.36 0.03 -4.43
CA SER A 62 -12.71 -0.40 -4.07
C SER A 62 -13.32 0.43 -2.93
N GLY A 63 -12.59 1.41 -2.37
CA GLY A 63 -13.08 2.24 -1.27
C GLY A 63 -13.18 1.52 0.08
N VAL A 64 -12.54 0.35 0.22
CA VAL A 64 -12.45 -0.39 1.49
C VAL A 64 -11.42 0.25 2.42
N LEU A 65 -10.27 0.64 1.87
CA LEU A 65 -9.19 1.27 2.61
C LEU A 65 -9.25 2.79 2.41
N VAL A 66 -10.02 3.45 3.28
CA VAL A 66 -10.25 4.90 3.24
C VAL A 66 -9.82 5.52 4.56
N GLN A 67 -9.18 6.68 4.49
CA GLN A 67 -8.83 7.48 5.66
C GLN A 67 -10.10 8.07 6.29
N ARG A 68 -10.69 7.34 7.23
CA ARG A 68 -11.86 7.76 8.00
C ARG A 68 -11.58 7.48 9.47
N SER A 69 -11.62 8.51 10.31
CA SER A 69 -11.56 8.33 11.76
C SER A 69 -12.81 7.60 12.22
N ALA A 70 -12.64 6.50 12.96
CA ALA A 70 -13.76 5.89 13.66
C ALA A 70 -14.01 6.69 14.95
N LEU A 71 -15.26 7.08 15.18
CA LEU A 71 -15.66 7.72 16.43
C LEU A 71 -15.56 6.68 17.56
N GLY A 72 -14.40 6.63 18.23
CA GLY A 72 -14.18 5.80 19.42
C GLY A 72 -13.39 4.50 19.23
N GLY A 73 -12.58 4.36 18.18
CA GLY A 73 -11.66 3.22 18.03
C GLY A 73 -10.70 3.35 16.86
N ASP A 74 -9.76 2.41 16.72
CA ASP A 74 -8.84 2.39 15.57
C ASP A 74 -9.60 2.01 14.30
N SER A 75 -9.55 2.87 13.29
CA SER A 75 -10.10 2.59 11.97
C SER A 75 -9.32 1.48 11.26
N LEU A 76 -9.96 0.82 10.29
CA LEU A 76 -9.28 -0.15 9.41
C LEU A 76 -8.03 0.49 8.75
N TRP A 77 -8.09 1.79 8.43
CA TRP A 77 -6.99 2.56 7.89
C TRP A 77 -5.80 2.61 8.86
N GLU A 78 -6.01 3.08 10.09
CA GLU A 78 -4.96 3.21 11.10
C GLU A 78 -4.32 1.86 11.41
N LEU A 79 -5.15 0.83 11.61
CA LEU A 79 -4.70 -0.53 11.86
C LEU A 79 -3.88 -1.09 10.70
N THR A 80 -4.31 -0.84 9.46
CA THR A 80 -3.58 -1.30 8.28
C THR A 80 -2.19 -0.68 8.24
N TRP A 81 -2.09 0.66 8.38
CA TRP A 81 -0.80 1.34 8.29
C TRP A 81 0.12 1.07 9.48
N LEU A 82 -0.43 0.83 10.66
CA LEU A 82 0.36 0.36 11.82
C LEU A 82 1.14 -0.91 11.49
N HIS A 83 0.47 -1.91 10.91
CA HIS A 83 1.09 -3.18 10.52
C HIS A 83 1.98 -3.04 9.27
N VAL A 84 1.54 -2.28 8.27
CA VAL A 84 2.31 -2.07 7.02
C VAL A 84 3.63 -1.35 7.29
N ASN A 85 3.66 -0.36 8.20
CA ASN A 85 4.90 0.34 8.55
C ASN A 85 5.94 -0.58 9.20
N ASN A 86 5.52 -1.64 9.89
CA ASN A 86 6.43 -2.67 10.41
C ASN A 86 7.01 -3.57 9.32
N ILE A 87 6.35 -3.65 8.16
CA ILE A 87 6.78 -4.41 6.98
C ILE A 87 7.69 -3.56 6.10
N SER A 88 7.15 -2.43 5.62
CA SER A 88 7.88 -1.44 4.85
C SER A 88 7.20 -0.07 4.99
N PRO A 89 7.88 0.94 5.56
CA PRO A 89 7.32 2.29 5.69
C PRO A 89 7.16 3.01 4.33
N SER A 90 7.88 2.60 3.28
CA SER A 90 7.73 3.18 1.94
C SER A 90 6.41 2.82 1.27
N LEU A 91 5.76 1.73 1.71
CA LEU A 91 4.62 1.18 0.99
C LEU A 91 3.40 2.13 1.01
N GLN A 92 3.28 2.95 2.05
CA GLN A 92 2.20 3.92 2.15
C GLN A 92 2.28 4.99 1.06
N SER A 93 3.46 5.56 0.81
CA SER A 93 3.64 6.56 -0.27
C SER A 93 3.52 5.95 -1.66
N GLU A 94 3.86 4.67 -1.82
CA GLU A 94 3.68 3.96 -3.08
C GLU A 94 2.20 3.68 -3.42
N VAL A 95 1.37 3.41 -2.42
CA VAL A 95 -0.08 3.16 -2.61
C VAL A 95 -0.87 4.48 -2.64
N PHE A 96 -0.45 5.46 -1.83
CA PHE A 96 -1.02 6.80 -1.74
C PHE A 96 0.06 7.85 -1.95
N PRO A 97 0.40 8.16 -3.21
CA PRO A 97 1.33 9.24 -3.49
C PRO A 97 0.74 10.55 -2.98
N SER A 98 1.46 11.25 -2.10
CA SER A 98 1.13 12.65 -1.79
C SER A 98 1.20 13.43 -3.10
N ALA A 99 0.08 13.99 -3.55
CA ALA A 99 0.04 14.83 -4.73
C ALA A 99 0.94 16.05 -4.50
N GLY A 100 2.20 15.99 -4.93
CA GLY A 100 3.15 17.07 -4.63
C GLY A 100 4.60 16.84 -5.01
N ALA A 101 4.91 16.09 -6.08
CA ALA A 101 6.28 16.01 -6.60
C ALA A 101 6.33 15.71 -8.10
N ASN A 102 5.56 16.43 -8.92
CA ASN A 102 5.75 16.43 -10.37
C ASN A 102 5.25 17.72 -11.02
N GLU A 103 5.63 18.88 -10.48
CA GLU A 103 5.65 20.14 -11.23
C GLU A 103 6.83 20.98 -10.73
N THR A 104 8.05 20.68 -11.18
CA THR A 104 9.11 21.68 -11.32
C THR A 104 10.31 21.14 -12.09
N ALA A 105 10.83 22.00 -13.00
CA ALA A 105 12.05 21.94 -13.82
C ALA A 105 11.89 21.37 -15.25
N SER A 106 12.27 22.03 -16.36
CA SER A 106 12.89 23.34 -16.62
C SER A 106 12.81 23.64 -18.14
N THR A 107 12.82 24.92 -18.48
CA THR A 107 12.75 25.61 -19.79
C THR A 107 13.84 25.21 -20.81
N PRO A 108 13.64 25.51 -22.12
CA PRO A 108 14.39 26.60 -22.75
C PRO A 108 13.45 27.50 -23.59
N GLY A 109 13.43 28.83 -23.43
CA GLY A 109 14.52 29.67 -23.90
C GLY A 109 14.39 29.88 -25.41
N GLU A 110 13.37 30.60 -25.88
CA GLU A 110 13.29 31.07 -27.27
C GLU A 110 13.15 32.60 -27.25
N ALA A 111 14.30 33.26 -27.33
CA ALA A 111 14.38 34.68 -27.65
C ALA A 111 13.96 34.86 -29.11
N VAL A 112 12.86 35.56 -29.34
CA VAL A 112 12.43 35.97 -30.68
C VAL A 112 13.32 37.13 -31.14
N PRO A 113 14.03 37.03 -32.27
CA PRO A 113 14.80 38.14 -32.82
C PRO A 113 13.87 39.15 -33.49
N ALA A 114 14.30 40.40 -33.49
CA ALA A 114 13.66 41.53 -34.14
C ALA A 114 13.81 41.48 -35.68
N GLU A 115 12.72 41.72 -36.40
CA GLU A 115 12.62 42.24 -37.78
C GLU A 115 11.12 42.51 -38.02
N SER A 116 10.63 43.62 -38.57
CA SER A 116 11.18 44.76 -39.32
C SER A 116 10.35 46.02 -39.02
#